data_AF-R7ZUW8-F1
#
_entry.id   AF-R7ZUW8-F1
#
_cell.length_a   1.000
_cell.length_b   1.000
_cell.length_c   1.000
_cell.angle_alpha   90.00
_cell.angle_beta   90.00
_cell.angle_gamma   90.00
#
_symmetry.space_group_name_H-M   'P 1'
#
loop_
_entity.id
_entity.type
_entity.pdbx_description
1 polymer ?
#
loop_
_entity_poly.entity_id
_entity_poly.type
_entity_poly.pdbx_seq_one_letter_code
_entity_poly.pdbx_strand_id
1 'polypeptide(L)'
;MNSNKSITGVFSKRNYPLNIVIEGEGTVQEVIVTNPAGRDYPHGTTVELSPIAAEGWIFDSWAGDLSGSDIPMRIIVDGEKTVMVKFTKTSRFYLAENGITCKCEGVSPGDKGLINGIEYEAVDNTLVRQRKNQGVDMTKLCTSLVTDMNALFQLSSFNQPIGNWDVGNVTNMSNMFSNSEFNQSLTYWNVSIVSEMYGMFTNTPFNQPIGNWDVSKVTLMWSMFSGSSFNQPIGSWDVGKVTNMASMFNDSPFNL
;
A
#
# COMPACT_ATOMS: atom_id res chain seq x y z
N MET A 1 -38.49 -74.51 -8.13
CA MET A 1 -38.71 -73.06 -7.95
C MET A 1 -37.43 -72.33 -8.34
N ASN A 2 -37.36 -71.79 -9.55
CA ASN A 2 -36.32 -70.85 -9.98
C ASN A 2 -36.92 -70.00 -11.09
N SER A 3 -37.78 -69.04 -10.72
CA SER A 3 -38.24 -68.01 -11.65
C SER A 3 -37.17 -66.92 -11.74
N ASN A 4 -36.95 -66.41 -12.95
CA ASN A 4 -36.08 -65.26 -13.18
C ASN A 4 -36.52 -64.08 -12.31
N LYS A 5 -35.57 -63.48 -11.58
CA LYS A 5 -35.76 -62.21 -10.87
C LYS A 5 -35.01 -61.14 -11.64
N SER A 6 -35.72 -60.08 -12.05
CA SER A 6 -35.09 -58.88 -12.60
C SER A 6 -34.89 -57.87 -11.47
N ILE A 7 -33.66 -57.37 -11.33
CA ILE A 7 -33.34 -56.24 -10.46
C ILE A 7 -33.32 -54.99 -11.33
N THR A 8 -34.15 -54.01 -11.02
CA THR A 8 -34.13 -52.70 -11.68
C THR A 8 -33.41 -51.72 -10.76
N GLY A 9 -32.18 -51.33 -11.11
CA GLY A 9 -31.45 -50.27 -10.43
C GLY A 9 -31.94 -48.91 -10.92
N VAL A 10 -32.38 -48.05 -10.00
CA VAL A 10 -32.68 -46.64 -10.30
C VAL A 10 -31.42 -45.84 -9.98
N PHE A 11 -30.82 -45.23 -10.99
CA PHE A 11 -29.65 -44.35 -10.83
C PHE A 11 -30.11 -42.89 -10.91
N SER A 12 -29.83 -42.11 -9.87
CA SER A 12 -30.02 -40.66 -9.86
C SER A 12 -28.67 -39.97 -9.94
N LYS A 13 -28.52 -39.04 -10.87
CA LYS A 13 -27.30 -38.22 -11.02
C LYS A 13 -27.22 -37.21 -9.87
N ARG A 14 -26.05 -37.06 -9.25
CA ARG A 14 -25.79 -36.04 -8.22
C ARG A 14 -25.31 -34.74 -8.90
N ASN A 15 -25.82 -33.61 -8.42
CA ASN A 15 -25.31 -32.29 -8.74
C ASN A 15 -24.27 -31.92 -7.69
N TYR A 16 -23.15 -31.33 -8.11
CA TYR A 16 -22.08 -30.91 -7.20
C TYR A 16 -21.82 -29.42 -7.35
N PRO A 17 -21.52 -28.69 -6.26
CA PRO A 17 -21.17 -27.29 -6.36
C PRO A 17 -19.76 -27.11 -6.94
N LEU A 18 -19.59 -26.03 -7.69
CA LEU A 18 -18.29 -25.45 -8.05
C LEU A 18 -18.16 -24.13 -7.30
N ASN A 19 -17.29 -24.10 -6.29
CA ASN A 19 -17.05 -22.93 -5.46
C ASN A 19 -15.85 -22.15 -6.03
N ILE A 20 -16.06 -20.87 -6.35
CA ILE A 20 -14.99 -19.96 -6.77
C ILE A 20 -14.60 -19.07 -5.59
N VAL A 21 -13.32 -19.12 -5.19
CA VAL A 21 -12.73 -18.26 -4.17
C VAL A 21 -11.76 -17.29 -4.83
N ILE A 22 -11.96 -15.98 -4.62
CA ILE A 22 -11.13 -14.94 -5.23
C ILE A 22 -10.17 -14.40 -4.16
N GLU A 23 -8.86 -14.46 -4.45
CA GLU A 23 -7.83 -13.72 -3.72
C GLU A 23 -7.41 -12.51 -4.56
N GLY A 24 -7.54 -11.30 -4.03
CA GLY A 24 -7.37 -10.05 -4.79
C GLY A 24 -8.68 -9.52 -5.34
N GLU A 25 -8.64 -8.72 -6.43
CA GLU A 25 -9.85 -8.16 -7.05
C GLU A 25 -9.99 -8.57 -8.52
N GLY A 26 -11.17 -9.10 -8.85
CA GLY A 26 -11.52 -9.58 -10.17
C GLY A 26 -12.80 -10.41 -10.13
N THR A 27 -13.11 -11.06 -11.24
CA THR A 27 -14.23 -11.99 -11.39
C THR A 27 -13.79 -13.19 -12.22
N VAL A 28 -14.61 -14.24 -12.27
CA VAL A 28 -14.38 -15.40 -13.14
C VAL A 28 -15.60 -15.56 -14.05
N GLN A 29 -15.35 -15.59 -15.35
CA GLN A 29 -16.37 -15.98 -16.32
C GLN A 29 -16.38 -17.51 -16.43
N GLU A 30 -17.56 -18.09 -16.25
CA GLU A 30 -17.80 -19.53 -16.35
C GLU A 30 -18.53 -19.84 -17.66
N VAL A 31 -17.98 -20.74 -18.47
CA VAL A 31 -18.58 -21.21 -19.72
C VAL A 31 -18.75 -22.72 -19.66
N ILE A 32 -20.00 -23.21 -19.73
CA ILE A 32 -20.25 -24.66 -19.70
C ILE A 32 -19.99 -25.25 -21.09
N VAL A 33 -18.96 -26.08 -21.21
CA VAL A 33 -18.56 -26.72 -22.48
C VAL A 33 -19.43 -27.94 -22.76
N THR A 34 -19.71 -28.74 -21.73
CA THR A 34 -20.60 -29.89 -21.84
C THR A 34 -21.53 -29.92 -20.65
N ASN A 35 -22.82 -29.61 -20.88
CA ASN A 35 -23.87 -29.76 -19.87
C ASN A 35 -24.78 -30.95 -20.22
N PRO A 36 -24.46 -32.17 -19.75
CA PRO A 36 -25.26 -33.35 -20.08
C PRO A 36 -26.70 -33.35 -19.52
N ALA A 37 -27.12 -32.38 -18.69
CA ALA A 37 -28.48 -32.38 -18.11
C ALA A 37 -29.20 -31.02 -17.95
N GLY A 38 -28.56 -29.89 -18.29
CA GLY A 38 -29.22 -28.58 -18.40
C GLY A 38 -29.68 -27.90 -17.10
N ARG A 39 -29.35 -28.43 -15.92
CA ARG A 39 -29.54 -27.77 -14.61
C ARG A 39 -28.35 -28.05 -13.69
N ASP A 40 -27.82 -27.01 -13.05
CA ASP A 40 -26.59 -26.97 -12.21
C ASP A 40 -25.31 -27.48 -12.92
N TYR A 41 -24.34 -27.97 -12.12
CA TYR A 41 -23.20 -28.80 -12.53
C TYR A 41 -23.46 -30.29 -12.21
N PRO A 42 -24.14 -31.03 -13.08
CA PRO A 42 -24.23 -32.49 -12.98
C PRO A 42 -22.84 -33.13 -12.99
N HIS A 43 -22.68 -34.28 -12.33
CA HIS A 43 -21.43 -35.06 -12.41
C HIS A 43 -20.88 -35.17 -13.85
N GLY A 44 -19.60 -34.85 -14.02
CA GLY A 44 -18.88 -34.89 -15.28
C GLY A 44 -19.14 -33.68 -16.20
N THR A 45 -19.74 -32.60 -15.68
CA THR A 45 -19.86 -31.33 -16.42
C THR A 45 -18.47 -30.72 -16.59
N THR A 46 -18.14 -30.31 -17.81
CA THR A 46 -16.89 -29.60 -18.08
C THR A 46 -17.18 -28.10 -18.17
N VAL A 47 -16.45 -27.32 -17.37
CA VAL A 47 -16.56 -25.85 -17.29
C VAL A 47 -15.23 -25.25 -17.72
N GLU A 48 -15.27 -24.26 -18.59
CA GLU A 48 -14.15 -23.35 -18.89
C GLU A 48 -14.24 -22.12 -17.99
N LEU A 49 -13.13 -21.80 -17.33
CA LEU A 49 -12.98 -20.68 -16.44
C LEU A 49 -12.00 -19.66 -17.05
N SER A 50 -12.45 -18.42 -17.16
CA SER A 50 -11.63 -17.30 -17.62
C SER A 50 -11.61 -16.20 -16.55
N PRO A 51 -10.44 -15.84 -16.01
CA PRO A 51 -10.35 -14.78 -15.02
C PRO A 51 -10.48 -13.43 -15.71
N ILE A 52 -11.20 -12.51 -15.08
CA ILE A 52 -11.36 -11.12 -15.53
C ILE A 52 -10.87 -10.25 -14.38
N ALA A 53 -9.65 -9.74 -14.49
CA ALA A 53 -9.07 -8.90 -13.46
C ALA A 53 -9.81 -7.56 -13.34
N ALA A 54 -9.93 -7.04 -12.11
CA ALA A 54 -10.40 -5.68 -11.88
C ALA A 54 -9.34 -4.65 -12.34
N GLU A 55 -9.72 -3.38 -12.42
CA GLU A 55 -8.77 -2.31 -12.74
C GLU A 55 -7.60 -2.30 -11.73
N GLY A 56 -6.37 -2.29 -12.22
CA GLY A 56 -5.17 -2.32 -11.37
C GLY A 56 -4.80 -3.71 -10.84
N TRP A 57 -5.43 -4.77 -11.34
CA TRP A 57 -5.08 -6.16 -11.06
C TRP A 57 -4.76 -6.96 -12.33
N ILE A 58 -3.93 -8.00 -12.20
CA ILE A 58 -3.67 -9.03 -13.20
C ILE A 58 -3.99 -10.39 -12.61
N PHE A 59 -4.41 -11.32 -13.45
CA PHE A 59 -4.47 -12.71 -13.05
C PHE A 59 -3.06 -13.25 -12.80
N ASP A 60 -2.88 -13.90 -11.65
CA ASP A 60 -1.62 -14.51 -11.23
C ASP A 60 -1.64 -16.02 -11.46
N SER A 61 -2.55 -16.74 -10.78
CA SER A 61 -2.59 -18.20 -10.82
C SER A 61 -3.93 -18.80 -10.38
N TRP A 62 -4.14 -20.05 -10.80
CA TRP A 62 -5.16 -20.95 -10.27
C TRP A 62 -4.59 -21.77 -9.11
N ALA A 63 -5.43 -22.09 -8.12
CA ALA A 63 -5.13 -22.98 -7.00
C ALA A 63 -6.39 -23.79 -6.57
N GLY A 64 -6.24 -24.66 -5.58
CA GLY A 64 -7.31 -25.57 -5.14
C GLY A 64 -7.39 -26.80 -6.04
N ASP A 65 -8.57 -27.04 -6.63
CA ASP A 65 -8.77 -28.12 -7.60
C ASP A 65 -8.21 -27.83 -9.01
N LEU A 66 -7.61 -26.65 -9.20
CA LEU A 66 -6.84 -26.27 -10.38
C LEU A 66 -5.43 -25.81 -9.98
N SER A 67 -4.53 -25.72 -10.96
CA SER A 67 -3.18 -25.19 -10.76
C SER A 67 -2.63 -24.62 -12.05
N GLY A 68 -1.71 -23.65 -11.96
CA GLY A 68 -1.05 -23.04 -13.10
C GLY A 68 -1.70 -21.73 -13.53
N SER A 69 -1.44 -21.29 -14.75
CA SER A 69 -1.83 -19.96 -15.22
C SER A 69 -2.44 -19.95 -16.63
N ASP A 70 -2.89 -21.11 -17.12
CA ASP A 70 -3.53 -21.22 -18.43
C ASP A 70 -4.89 -20.49 -18.46
N ILE A 71 -5.21 -19.83 -19.57
CA ILE A 71 -6.48 -19.13 -19.79
C ILE A 71 -7.00 -19.44 -21.21
N PRO A 72 -8.23 -19.99 -21.37
CA PRO A 72 -9.12 -20.47 -20.31
C PRO A 72 -8.60 -21.75 -19.67
N MET A 73 -8.97 -22.00 -18.41
CA MET A 73 -8.69 -23.27 -17.72
C MET A 73 -9.93 -24.15 -17.69
N ARG A 74 -9.76 -25.47 -17.84
CA ARG A 74 -10.88 -26.43 -17.83
C ARG A 74 -10.93 -27.22 -16.53
N ILE A 75 -12.12 -27.37 -15.97
CA ILE A 75 -12.39 -28.25 -14.84
C ILE A 75 -13.54 -29.21 -15.15
N ILE A 76 -13.40 -30.47 -14.71
CA ILE A 76 -14.47 -31.47 -14.74
C ILE A 76 -15.08 -31.54 -13.34
N VAL A 77 -16.38 -31.25 -13.23
CA VAL A 77 -17.14 -31.31 -11.98
C VAL A 77 -17.63 -32.74 -11.74
N ASP A 78 -16.74 -33.61 -11.27
CA ASP A 78 -17.02 -35.01 -10.87
C ASP A 78 -17.29 -35.19 -9.36
N GLY A 79 -17.20 -34.11 -8.61
CA GLY A 79 -17.48 -34.00 -7.18
C GLY A 79 -17.63 -32.53 -6.80
N GLU A 80 -17.76 -32.25 -5.51
CA GLU A 80 -17.64 -30.87 -5.01
C GLU A 80 -16.24 -30.34 -5.34
N LYS A 81 -16.18 -29.17 -5.98
CA LYS A 81 -14.93 -28.53 -6.40
C LYS A 81 -14.80 -27.16 -5.77
N THR A 82 -13.58 -26.79 -5.39
CA THR A 82 -13.20 -25.44 -4.99
C THR A 82 -12.00 -24.98 -5.81
N VAL A 83 -12.22 -23.95 -6.62
CA VAL A 83 -11.17 -23.29 -7.39
C VAL A 83 -10.85 -21.96 -6.74
N MET A 84 -9.57 -21.75 -6.44
CA MET A 84 -9.05 -20.48 -5.99
C MET A 84 -8.42 -19.74 -7.17
N VAL A 85 -8.75 -18.47 -7.33
CA VAL A 85 -8.24 -17.60 -8.38
C VAL A 85 -7.51 -16.45 -7.73
N LYS A 86 -6.23 -16.32 -8.06
CA LYS A 86 -5.38 -15.28 -7.49
C LYS A 86 -5.21 -14.17 -8.50
N PHE A 87 -5.52 -12.95 -8.08
CA PHE A 87 -5.17 -11.72 -8.76
C PHE A 87 -4.05 -11.03 -7.97
N THR A 88 -3.12 -10.39 -8.66
CA THR A 88 -2.09 -9.54 -8.06
C THR A 88 -2.18 -8.13 -8.65
N LYS A 89 -1.80 -7.09 -7.89
CA LYS A 89 -1.87 -5.71 -8.40
C LYS A 89 -0.96 -5.52 -9.62
N THR A 90 -1.48 -4.96 -10.70
CA THR A 90 -0.74 -4.63 -11.93
C THR A 90 0.25 -3.49 -11.72
N SER A 91 -0.08 -2.53 -10.86
CA SER A 91 0.72 -1.32 -10.70
C SER A 91 1.57 -1.38 -9.44
N ARG A 92 2.87 -1.62 -9.64
CA ARG A 92 3.90 -1.49 -8.61
C ARG A 92 4.03 -0.06 -8.06
N PHE A 93 3.33 0.90 -8.64
CA PHE A 93 3.18 2.29 -8.21
C PHE A 93 1.70 2.65 -8.14
N TYR A 94 1.20 3.13 -7.01
CA TYR A 94 -0.22 3.40 -6.83
C TYR A 94 -0.46 4.47 -5.76
N LEU A 95 -1.66 5.05 -5.70
CA LEU A 95 -2.04 5.96 -4.62
C LEU A 95 -2.54 5.15 -3.42
N ALA A 96 -2.12 5.50 -2.21
CA ALA A 96 -2.71 4.97 -1.00
C ALA A 96 -4.22 5.31 -0.91
N GLU A 97 -4.93 4.72 0.06
CA GLU A 97 -6.37 4.93 0.26
C GLU A 97 -6.77 6.40 0.42
N ASN A 98 -5.86 7.25 0.90
CA ASN A 98 -6.08 8.69 1.00
C ASN A 98 -6.09 9.43 -0.36
N GLY A 99 -5.79 8.74 -1.47
CA GLY A 99 -5.77 9.30 -2.82
C GLY A 99 -4.63 10.28 -3.11
N ILE A 100 -3.68 10.45 -2.19
CA ILE A 100 -2.61 11.45 -2.27
C ILE A 100 -1.23 10.81 -2.18
N THR A 101 -1.02 9.92 -1.22
CA THR A 101 0.29 9.33 -0.96
C THR A 101 0.68 8.38 -2.10
N CYS A 102 1.82 8.65 -2.73
CA CYS A 102 2.41 7.76 -3.74
C CYS A 102 3.09 6.57 -3.05
N LYS A 103 2.58 5.37 -3.28
CA LYS A 103 3.16 4.11 -2.82
C LYS A 103 3.77 3.31 -3.94
N CYS A 104 4.80 2.55 -3.62
CA CYS A 104 5.40 1.58 -4.53
C CYS A 104 5.86 0.33 -3.79
N GLU A 105 5.53 -0.83 -4.35
CA GLU A 105 5.75 -2.15 -3.73
C GLU A 105 6.32 -3.13 -4.75
N GLY A 106 7.21 -4.02 -4.31
CA GLY A 106 7.89 -4.96 -5.21
C GLY A 106 8.78 -4.27 -6.26
N VAL A 107 9.29 -3.07 -5.93
CA VAL A 107 10.17 -2.27 -6.78
C VAL A 107 11.60 -2.26 -6.24
N SER A 108 12.56 -2.02 -7.13
CA SER A 108 13.94 -1.68 -6.76
C SER A 108 14.16 -0.17 -6.85
N PRO A 109 15.11 0.42 -6.11
CA PRO A 109 15.46 1.83 -6.26
C PRO A 109 15.84 2.15 -7.72
N GLY A 110 15.26 3.20 -8.28
CA GLY A 110 15.41 3.61 -9.68
C GLY A 110 14.36 3.02 -10.63
N ASP A 111 13.55 2.05 -10.18
CA ASP A 111 12.37 1.62 -10.93
C ASP A 111 11.43 2.82 -11.13
N LYS A 112 10.75 2.82 -12.26
CA LYS A 112 9.78 3.86 -12.63
C LYS A 112 8.41 3.26 -12.89
N GLY A 113 7.35 4.02 -12.60
CA GLY A 113 5.99 3.63 -12.91
C GLY A 113 5.05 4.83 -13.02
N LEU A 114 3.88 4.59 -13.59
CA LEU A 114 2.88 5.63 -13.83
C LEU A 114 1.77 5.56 -12.79
N ILE A 115 1.37 6.72 -12.26
CA ILE A 115 0.15 6.91 -11.49
C ILE A 115 -0.62 8.03 -12.16
N ASN A 116 -1.81 7.74 -12.69
CA ASN A 116 -2.65 8.72 -13.40
C ASN A 116 -1.90 9.48 -14.52
N GLY A 117 -1.01 8.79 -15.24
CA GLY A 117 -0.20 9.37 -16.32
C GLY A 117 1.03 10.17 -15.87
N ILE A 118 1.29 10.28 -14.57
CA ILE A 118 2.50 10.91 -14.01
C ILE A 118 3.53 9.81 -13.72
N GLU A 119 4.76 9.98 -14.23
CA GLU A 119 5.87 9.08 -13.91
C GLU A 119 6.44 9.38 -12.52
N TYR A 120 6.57 8.33 -11.72
CA TYR A 120 7.22 8.32 -10.42
C TYR A 120 8.44 7.41 -10.45
N GLU A 121 9.49 7.79 -9.72
CA GLU A 121 10.68 6.97 -9.49
C GLU A 121 10.72 6.46 -8.05
N ALA A 122 10.90 5.16 -7.86
CA ALA A 122 11.11 4.58 -6.54
C ALA A 122 12.50 4.95 -6.02
N VAL A 123 12.56 5.48 -4.80
CA VAL A 123 13.83 5.89 -4.16
C VAL A 123 13.99 5.27 -2.78
N ASP A 124 15.22 4.91 -2.45
CA ASP A 124 15.64 4.54 -1.10
C ASP A 124 16.42 5.69 -0.42
N ASN A 125 16.99 5.41 0.76
CA ASN A 125 17.77 6.37 1.55
C ASN A 125 18.92 7.02 0.76
N THR A 126 19.53 6.29 -0.18
CA THR A 126 20.67 6.77 -0.96
C THR A 126 20.20 7.59 -2.15
N LEU A 127 19.26 7.03 -2.92
CA LEU A 127 18.80 7.62 -4.17
C LEU A 127 18.01 8.92 -3.93
N VAL A 128 17.23 9.02 -2.84
CA VAL A 128 16.53 10.27 -2.50
C VAL A 128 17.50 11.43 -2.29
N ARG A 129 18.65 11.19 -1.64
CA ARG A 129 19.71 12.19 -1.42
C ARG A 129 20.41 12.55 -2.73
N GLN A 130 20.67 11.57 -3.58
CA GLN A 130 21.23 11.80 -4.90
C GLN A 130 20.31 12.67 -5.76
N ARG A 131 19.01 12.35 -5.80
CA ARG A 131 17.98 13.08 -6.55
C ARG A 131 17.81 14.52 -6.05
N LYS A 132 17.82 14.72 -4.73
CA LYS A 132 17.90 16.07 -4.12
C LYS A 132 19.10 16.85 -4.66
N ASN A 133 20.30 16.28 -4.61
CA ASN A 133 21.53 16.96 -5.04
C ASN A 133 21.56 17.26 -6.55
N GLN A 134 20.81 16.49 -7.34
CA GLN A 134 20.60 16.72 -8.76
C GLN A 134 19.54 17.78 -9.07
N GLY A 135 18.79 18.24 -8.05
CA GLY A 135 17.74 19.25 -8.23
C GLY A 135 16.54 18.74 -9.02
N VAL A 136 16.23 17.43 -8.96
CA VAL A 136 15.04 16.89 -9.63
C VAL A 136 13.75 17.40 -8.97
N ASP A 137 12.63 17.24 -9.66
CA ASP A 137 11.31 17.42 -9.05
C ASP A 137 11.06 16.32 -8.01
N MET A 138 11.19 16.68 -6.73
CA MET A 138 11.07 15.76 -5.61
C MET A 138 9.62 15.28 -5.42
N THR A 139 8.63 15.97 -6.01
CA THR A 139 7.22 15.55 -5.98
C THR A 139 6.94 14.31 -6.82
N LYS A 140 7.89 13.92 -7.70
CA LYS A 140 7.82 12.74 -8.59
C LYS A 140 8.56 11.52 -8.04
N LEU A 141 8.92 11.53 -6.76
CA LEU A 141 9.55 10.40 -6.10
C LEU A 141 8.50 9.59 -5.34
N CYS A 142 8.60 8.27 -5.44
CA CYS A 142 7.95 7.33 -4.55
C CYS A 142 8.94 6.92 -3.45
N THR A 143 8.63 7.25 -2.20
CA THR A 143 9.53 7.08 -1.06
C THR A 143 9.24 5.84 -0.21
N SER A 144 8.43 4.88 -0.69
CA SER A 144 8.08 3.68 0.08
C SER A 144 9.28 2.81 0.51
N LEU A 145 10.45 2.96 -0.13
CA LEU A 145 11.68 2.27 0.26
C LEU A 145 12.58 3.08 1.23
N VAL A 146 12.21 4.31 1.56
CA VAL A 146 12.97 5.18 2.46
C VAL A 146 12.65 4.84 3.92
N THR A 147 13.69 4.65 4.72
CA THR A 147 13.61 4.35 6.16
C THR A 147 14.28 5.42 7.04
N ASP A 148 15.14 6.26 6.45
CA ASP A 148 15.87 7.32 7.15
C ASP A 148 15.79 8.63 6.34
N MET A 149 15.27 9.67 6.98
CA MET A 149 15.20 11.04 6.45
C MET A 149 16.03 12.03 7.28
N ASN A 150 16.98 11.55 8.08
CA ASN A 150 17.82 12.41 8.90
C ASN A 150 18.53 13.46 8.04
N ALA A 151 18.37 14.72 8.44
CA ALA A 151 18.99 15.89 7.80
C ALA A 151 18.78 15.98 6.27
N LEU A 152 17.73 15.34 5.71
CA LEU A 152 17.56 15.25 4.24
C LEU A 152 17.53 16.63 3.58
N PHE A 153 16.88 17.61 4.20
CA PHE A 153 16.76 18.99 3.72
C PHE A 153 17.34 20.03 4.69
N GLN A 154 18.24 19.62 5.59
CA GLN A 154 18.93 20.55 6.49
C GLN A 154 19.71 21.61 5.70
N LEU A 155 19.71 22.86 6.18
CA LEU A 155 20.44 24.00 5.59
C LEU A 155 20.13 24.19 4.10
N SER A 156 18.85 24.11 3.72
CA SER A 156 18.43 24.17 2.32
C SER A 156 17.27 25.14 2.08
N SER A 157 17.20 25.67 0.87
CA SER A 157 16.06 26.46 0.38
C SER A 157 14.90 25.58 -0.12
N PHE A 158 14.89 24.30 0.24
CA PHE A 158 13.89 23.34 -0.25
C PHE A 158 12.49 23.68 0.29
N ASN A 159 11.52 23.84 -0.62
CA ASN A 159 10.13 24.15 -0.28
C ASN A 159 9.11 23.55 -1.27
N GLN A 160 9.45 22.43 -1.93
CA GLN A 160 8.53 21.74 -2.84
C GLN A 160 7.44 20.98 -2.05
N PRO A 161 6.21 20.83 -2.61
CA PRO A 161 5.09 20.21 -1.90
C PRO A 161 5.19 18.67 -1.89
N ILE A 162 5.97 18.14 -0.94
CA ILE A 162 6.20 16.69 -0.75
C ILE A 162 5.19 16.01 0.18
N GLY A 163 3.99 16.59 0.32
CA GLY A 163 2.91 15.99 1.11
C GLY A 163 2.43 14.62 0.57
N ASN A 164 2.77 14.29 -0.68
CA ASN A 164 2.46 13.02 -1.34
C ASN A 164 3.47 11.90 -1.04
N TRP A 165 4.55 12.18 -0.32
CA TRP A 165 5.55 11.15 0.01
C TRP A 165 4.98 10.09 0.96
N ASP A 166 5.34 8.84 0.71
CA ASP A 166 5.13 7.74 1.65
C ASP A 166 6.26 7.73 2.67
N VAL A 167 5.94 8.10 3.91
CA VAL A 167 6.88 8.09 5.04
C VAL A 167 6.59 6.96 6.04
N GLY A 168 5.69 6.04 5.69
CA GLY A 168 5.21 4.99 6.60
C GLY A 168 6.27 3.97 7.02
N ASN A 169 7.44 3.94 6.36
CA ASN A 169 8.59 3.09 6.69
C ASN A 169 9.75 3.88 7.35
N VAL A 170 9.61 5.19 7.55
CA VAL A 170 10.65 6.04 8.11
C VAL A 170 10.65 5.98 9.63
N THR A 171 11.81 5.69 10.23
CA THR A 171 11.96 5.67 11.70
C THR A 171 12.71 6.88 12.25
N ASN A 172 13.54 7.53 11.41
CA ASN A 172 14.32 8.71 11.78
C ASN A 172 14.00 9.90 10.87
N MET A 173 13.45 10.98 11.45
CA MET A 173 13.17 12.26 10.78
C MET A 173 13.96 13.42 11.41
N SER A 174 14.95 13.13 12.24
CA SER A 174 15.69 14.15 12.97
C SER A 174 16.39 15.14 12.04
N ASN A 175 16.31 16.43 12.38
CA ASN A 175 16.87 17.54 11.62
C ASN A 175 16.44 17.65 10.14
N MET A 176 15.40 16.91 9.69
CA MET A 176 15.05 16.81 8.27
C MET A 176 14.91 18.18 7.59
N PHE A 177 14.30 19.16 8.26
CA PHE A 177 14.09 20.52 7.77
C PHE A 177 14.78 21.58 8.63
N SER A 178 15.79 21.19 9.41
CA SER A 178 16.53 22.11 10.29
C SER A 178 17.21 23.21 9.47
N ASN A 179 17.01 24.47 9.86
CA ASN A 179 17.53 25.66 9.16
C ASN A 179 17.16 25.67 7.66
N SER A 180 15.90 25.36 7.34
CA SER A 180 15.38 25.36 5.97
C SER A 180 14.20 26.30 5.79
N GLU A 181 13.90 26.65 4.54
CA GLU A 181 12.74 27.49 4.15
C GLU A 181 11.42 26.70 4.03
N PHE A 182 11.38 25.46 4.49
CA PHE A 182 10.25 24.56 4.26
C PHE A 182 8.99 25.01 5.01
N ASN A 183 7.87 25.17 4.30
CA ASN A 183 6.56 25.49 4.87
C ASN A 183 5.39 24.90 4.04
N GLN A 184 5.57 23.69 3.50
CA GLN A 184 4.51 22.99 2.76
C GLN A 184 3.72 22.05 3.67
N SER A 185 2.46 21.79 3.31
CA SER A 185 1.60 20.88 4.08
C SER A 185 2.15 19.46 4.09
N LEU A 186 2.12 18.85 5.29
CA LEU A 186 2.50 17.46 5.56
C LEU A 186 1.32 16.65 6.14
N THR A 187 0.08 17.11 5.93
CA THR A 187 -1.12 16.57 6.59
C THR A 187 -1.35 15.07 6.34
N TYR A 188 -0.88 14.52 5.21
CA TYR A 188 -1.07 13.10 4.85
C TYR A 188 0.07 12.18 5.27
N TRP A 189 1.12 12.71 5.92
CA TRP A 189 2.22 11.89 6.39
C TRP A 189 1.79 11.00 7.57
N ASN A 190 2.02 9.70 7.43
CA ASN A 190 1.84 8.74 8.52
C ASN A 190 3.17 8.56 9.27
N VAL A 191 3.29 9.19 10.44
CA VAL A 191 4.50 9.16 11.26
C VAL A 191 4.43 8.18 12.45
N SER A 192 3.44 7.29 12.47
CA SER A 192 3.11 6.40 13.62
C SER A 192 4.20 5.38 13.99
N ILE A 193 5.28 5.28 13.21
CA ILE A 193 6.43 4.42 13.49
C ILE A 193 7.73 5.17 13.77
N VAL A 194 7.72 6.50 13.64
CA VAL A 194 8.90 7.34 13.84
C VAL A 194 9.29 7.33 15.31
N SER A 195 10.58 7.12 15.60
CA SER A 195 11.14 7.17 16.96
C SER A 195 11.91 8.46 17.24
N GLU A 196 12.48 9.10 16.22
CA GLU A 196 13.33 10.28 16.37
C GLU A 196 12.83 11.46 15.52
N MET A 197 12.47 12.57 16.16
CA MET A 197 12.01 13.82 15.51
C MET A 197 12.75 15.07 16.01
N TYR A 198 13.83 14.91 16.78
CA TYR A 198 14.55 16.03 17.34
C TYR A 198 15.07 16.97 16.25
N GLY A 199 14.97 18.27 16.52
CA GLY A 199 15.38 19.34 15.61
C GLY A 199 14.74 19.35 14.22
N MET A 200 13.69 18.56 13.96
CA MET A 200 13.10 18.40 12.62
C MET A 200 12.74 19.75 11.98
N PHE A 201 12.21 20.69 12.77
CA PHE A 201 11.82 22.03 12.36
C PHE A 201 12.53 23.12 13.20
N THR A 202 13.80 22.92 13.55
CA THR A 202 14.60 24.00 14.17
C THR A 202 14.87 25.13 13.16
N ASN A 203 14.67 26.39 13.55
CA ASN A 203 14.93 27.59 12.75
C ASN A 203 14.29 27.53 11.35
N THR A 204 13.00 27.20 11.27
CA THR A 204 12.24 27.16 10.01
C THR A 204 10.92 27.93 10.14
N PRO A 205 10.43 28.54 9.05
CA PRO A 205 9.12 29.21 9.00
C PRO A 205 7.93 28.25 9.04
N PHE A 206 8.15 26.93 9.20
CA PHE A 206 7.09 25.92 9.20
C PHE A 206 5.96 26.24 10.20
N ASN A 207 4.73 26.35 9.68
CA ASN A 207 3.53 26.62 10.48
C ASN A 207 2.29 25.90 9.90
N GLN A 208 2.46 24.66 9.43
CA GLN A 208 1.38 23.87 8.83
C GLN A 208 0.74 22.91 9.86
N PRO A 209 -0.55 22.55 9.69
CA PRO A 209 -1.24 21.69 10.64
C PRO A 209 -0.70 20.26 10.61
N ILE A 210 -0.19 19.82 11.77
CA ILE A 210 0.33 18.47 12.04
C ILE A 210 -0.28 17.84 13.31
N GLY A 211 -1.35 18.44 13.84
CA GLY A 211 -2.02 17.94 15.06
C GLY A 211 -2.62 16.54 14.90
N ASN A 212 -2.77 16.06 13.66
CA ASN A 212 -3.23 14.72 13.32
C ASN A 212 -2.12 13.64 13.34
N TRP A 213 -0.86 14.01 13.53
CA TRP A 213 0.24 13.06 13.62
C TRP A 213 0.13 12.18 14.87
N ASP A 214 0.26 10.86 14.67
CA ASP A 214 0.46 9.91 15.77
C ASP A 214 1.95 9.87 16.14
N VAL A 215 2.28 10.51 17.26
CA VAL A 215 3.65 10.59 17.80
C VAL A 215 3.90 9.64 18.98
N SER A 216 2.99 8.68 19.22
CA SER A 216 3.01 7.77 20.39
C SER A 216 4.22 6.82 20.45
N LYS A 217 5.06 6.78 19.41
CA LYS A 217 6.31 6.01 19.36
C LYS A 217 7.58 6.88 19.40
N VAL A 218 7.44 8.19 19.33
CA VAL A 218 8.58 9.11 19.37
C VAL A 218 9.19 9.11 20.77
N THR A 219 10.51 9.01 20.85
CA THR A 219 11.27 9.05 22.12
C THR A 219 12.08 10.35 22.28
N LEU A 220 12.49 10.98 21.17
CA LEU A 220 13.31 12.20 21.17
C LEU A 220 12.66 13.32 20.35
N MET A 221 12.34 14.45 21.01
CA MET A 221 11.71 15.64 20.40
C MET A 221 12.42 16.96 20.76
N TRP A 222 13.62 16.90 21.33
CA TRP A 222 14.34 18.11 21.73
C TRP A 222 14.57 19.06 20.55
N SER A 223 14.43 20.35 20.80
CA SER A 223 14.53 21.44 19.81
C SER A 223 13.65 21.34 18.56
N MET A 224 12.64 20.46 18.51
CA MET A 224 11.86 20.20 17.29
C MET A 224 11.31 21.47 16.63
N PHE A 225 10.87 22.47 17.39
CA PHE A 225 10.38 23.77 16.91
C PHE A 225 11.17 24.96 17.48
N SER A 226 12.41 24.73 17.93
CA SER A 226 13.26 25.83 18.43
C SER A 226 13.50 26.86 17.33
N GLY A 227 13.21 28.14 17.57
CA GLY A 227 13.34 29.21 16.59
C GLY A 227 12.36 29.12 15.40
N SER A 228 11.33 28.27 15.50
CA SER A 228 10.31 28.10 14.45
C SER A 228 9.15 29.08 14.61
N SER A 229 8.47 29.41 13.51
CA SER A 229 7.18 30.14 13.50
C SER A 229 5.96 29.27 13.85
N PHE A 230 6.17 28.01 14.22
CA PHE A 230 5.10 27.06 14.48
C PHE A 230 4.15 27.51 15.60
N ASN A 231 2.86 27.57 15.30
CA ASN A 231 1.78 27.92 16.23
C ASN A 231 0.48 27.18 15.88
N GLN A 232 0.56 25.87 15.62
CA GLN A 232 -0.59 25.02 15.33
C GLN A 232 -0.95 24.14 16.53
N PRO A 233 -2.23 23.74 16.69
CA PRO A 233 -2.64 22.89 17.80
C PRO A 233 -2.02 21.49 17.69
N ILE A 234 -1.35 21.07 18.77
CA ILE A 234 -0.76 19.73 18.94
C ILE A 234 -1.16 19.08 20.28
N GLY A 235 -2.19 19.62 20.95
CA GLY A 235 -2.63 19.13 22.27
C GLY A 235 -3.19 17.71 22.28
N SER A 236 -3.43 17.12 21.11
CA SER A 236 -3.86 15.72 20.92
C SER A 236 -2.71 14.72 20.89
N TRP A 237 -1.44 15.17 20.86
CA TRP A 237 -0.30 14.29 20.77
C TRP A 237 -0.11 13.46 22.05
N ASP A 238 -0.05 12.14 21.90
CA ASP A 238 0.41 11.24 22.97
C ASP A 238 1.94 11.27 23.04
N VAL A 239 2.45 11.94 24.07
CA VAL A 239 3.88 12.13 24.31
C VAL A 239 4.42 11.25 25.43
N GLY A 240 3.67 10.23 25.87
CA GLY A 240 4.03 9.41 27.04
C GLY A 240 5.35 8.64 26.93
N LYS A 241 5.89 8.45 25.71
CA LYS A 241 7.20 7.79 25.47
C LYS A 241 8.36 8.75 25.26
N VAL A 242 8.10 10.05 25.17
CA VAL A 242 9.16 11.03 24.93
C VAL A 242 10.01 11.17 26.19
N THR A 243 11.30 10.91 26.08
CA THR A 243 12.26 11.00 27.19
C THR A 243 13.00 12.33 27.22
N ASN A 244 13.00 13.07 26.10
CA ASN A 244 13.65 14.38 26.01
C ASN A 244 12.87 15.36 25.11
N MET A 245 12.40 16.45 25.71
CA MET A 245 11.74 17.60 25.07
C MET A 245 12.48 18.93 25.31
N ALA A 246 13.75 18.88 25.68
CA ALA A 246 14.53 20.09 25.96
C ALA A 246 14.46 21.07 24.78
N SER A 247 14.22 22.34 25.07
CA SER A 247 14.19 23.42 24.08
C SER A 247 13.18 23.25 22.93
N MET A 248 12.17 22.37 23.05
CA MET A 248 11.22 22.07 21.96
C MET A 248 10.62 23.33 21.32
N PHE A 249 10.33 24.36 22.13
CA PHE A 249 9.76 25.64 21.71
C PHE A 249 10.65 26.85 22.04
N ASN A 250 11.94 26.66 22.30
CA ASN A 250 12.84 27.78 22.61
C ASN A 250 12.84 28.80 21.47
N ASP A 251 12.83 30.10 21.77
CA ASP A 251 12.77 31.20 20.77
C ASP A 251 11.62 31.07 19.74
N SER A 252 10.50 30.46 20.12
CA SER A 252 9.27 30.39 19.32
C SER A 252 8.24 31.44 19.78
N PRO A 253 7.17 31.69 19.00
CA PRO A 253 6.09 32.60 19.39
C PRO A 253 5.39 32.29 20.73
N PHE A 254 5.60 31.09 21.31
CA PHE A 254 5.08 30.74 22.63
C PHE A 254 5.85 31.41 23.79
N ASN A 255 7.06 31.90 23.53
CA ASN A 255 7.99 32.43 24.54
C ASN A 255 8.34 33.92 24.32
N LEU A 256 7.58 34.62 23.46
CA LEU A 256 7.71 36.05 23.15
C LEU A 256 6.42 36.79 23.53
#